data_AF-A0AAD6QC41-F1
#
_entry.id   AF-A0AAD6QC41-F1
#
_cell.length_a   1.000
_cell.length_b   1.000
_cell.length_c   1.000
_cell.angle_alpha   90.00
_cell.angle_beta   90.00
_cell.angle_gamma   90.00
#
_symmetry.space_group_name_H-M   'P 1'
#
loop_
_entity.id
_entity.type
_entity.pdbx_description
1 polymer ?
#
loop_
_entity_poly.entity_id
_entity_poly.type
_entity_poly.pdbx_seq_one_letter_code
_entity_poly.pdbx_strand_id
1 'polypeptide(L)'
;MASSSFSSILTTLRPDFLICDFFQPWAPALALSLNIPTVQFVVSGNKANSVAVHVFKKSGNVIQDSAKDFLFIKDRILQHLEQSSGIMLVRSLREIEGKYLDDLSAVTMKRVLPVVIYVAFGSENYLSKEDREELALGLLLSNVNITWVLRFPRGTGEHLRKKAR
;
A
#
# COMPACT_ATOMS: atom_id res chain seq x y z
N MET A 1 21.17 -3.73 3.78
CA MET A 1 20.83 -4.90 4.63
C MET A 1 19.34 -5.24 4.59
N ALA A 2 18.42 -4.27 4.68
CA ALA A 2 16.98 -4.57 4.59
C ALA A 2 16.55 -5.17 3.23
N SER A 3 17.14 -4.71 2.11
CA SER A 3 16.74 -5.19 0.77
C SER A 3 17.08 -6.65 0.51
N SER A 4 18.20 -7.18 1.03
CA SER A 4 18.58 -8.58 0.85
C SER A 4 17.67 -9.51 1.65
N SER A 5 17.36 -9.16 2.90
CA SER A 5 16.38 -9.90 3.71
C SER A 5 14.98 -9.87 3.07
N PHE A 6 14.55 -8.71 2.57
CA PHE A 6 13.27 -8.58 1.88
C PHE A 6 13.21 -9.37 0.58
N SER A 7 14.30 -9.40 -0.20
CA SER A 7 14.42 -10.25 -1.38
C SER A 7 14.17 -11.71 -1.03
N SER A 8 14.86 -12.21 0.01
CA SER A 8 14.65 -13.58 0.50
C SER A 8 13.20 -13.84 0.91
N ILE A 9 12.52 -12.86 1.53
CA ILE A 9 11.09 -12.97 1.88
C ILE A 9 10.23 -13.09 0.62
N LEU A 10 10.41 -12.21 -0.37
CA LEU A 10 9.61 -12.23 -1.60
C LEU A 10 9.84 -13.51 -2.41
N THR A 11 11.09 -13.97 -2.52
CA THR A 11 11.41 -15.22 -3.25
C THR A 11 10.90 -16.46 -2.52
N THR A 12 10.89 -16.45 -1.19
CA THR A 12 10.42 -17.59 -0.38
C THR A 12 8.90 -17.65 -0.32
N LEU A 13 8.24 -16.52 -0.03
CA LEU A 13 6.80 -16.47 0.16
C LEU A 13 6.03 -16.42 -1.15
N ARG A 14 6.62 -15.82 -2.21
CA ARG A 14 5.99 -15.57 -3.52
C ARG A 14 4.56 -15.03 -3.38
N PRO A 15 4.39 -13.85 -2.77
CA PRO A 15 3.06 -13.27 -2.58
C PRO A 15 2.40 -12.91 -3.92
N ASP A 16 1.07 -12.93 -3.95
CA ASP A 16 0.28 -12.56 -5.13
C ASP A 16 0.34 -11.06 -5.43
N PHE A 17 0.57 -10.24 -4.40
CA PHE A 17 0.82 -8.81 -4.52
C PHE A 17 1.56 -8.28 -3.28
N LEU A 18 2.22 -7.14 -3.44
CA LEU A 18 2.88 -6.39 -2.37
C LEU A 18 2.09 -5.12 -2.08
N ILE A 19 1.85 -4.81 -0.80
CA ILE A 19 1.37 -3.48 -0.37
C ILE A 19 2.54 -2.77 0.32
N CYS A 20 2.88 -1.56 -0.10
CA CYS A 20 3.96 -0.78 0.52
C CYS A 20 3.72 0.72 0.50
N ASP A 21 4.42 1.44 1.37
CA ASP A 21 4.49 2.89 1.34
C ASP A 21 5.51 3.38 0.30
N PHE A 22 5.52 4.70 0.05
CA PHE A 22 6.43 5.31 -0.92
C PHE A 22 7.86 5.56 -0.38
N PHE A 23 8.11 5.35 0.91
CA PHE A 23 9.42 5.61 1.52
C PHE A 23 10.43 4.51 1.18
N GLN A 24 9.98 3.35 0.71
CA GLN A 24 10.83 2.21 0.36
C GLN A 24 10.82 1.97 -1.18
N PRO A 25 11.48 2.83 -1.99
CA PRO A 25 11.45 2.74 -3.46
C PRO A 25 12.09 1.46 -4.01
N TRP A 26 12.97 0.82 -3.24
CA TRP A 26 13.59 -0.46 -3.61
C TRP A 26 12.62 -1.65 -3.52
N ALA A 27 11.53 -1.53 -2.75
CA ALA A 27 10.55 -2.60 -2.58
C ALA A 27 9.71 -2.87 -3.84
N PRO A 28 9.07 -1.86 -4.49
CA PRO A 28 8.35 -2.09 -5.76
C PRO A 28 9.29 -2.51 -6.88
N ALA A 29 10.51 -1.93 -6.96
CA ALA A 29 11.48 -2.32 -7.97
C ALA A 29 11.85 -3.80 -7.90
N LEU A 30 12.06 -4.31 -6.68
CA LEU A 30 12.35 -5.71 -6.42
C LEU A 30 11.14 -6.62 -6.60
N ALA A 31 9.94 -6.18 -6.23
CA ALA A 31 8.71 -6.92 -6.50
C ALA A 31 8.47 -7.03 -8.02
N LEU A 32 8.68 -5.94 -8.76
CA LEU A 32 8.55 -5.91 -10.22
C LEU A 32 9.52 -6.88 -10.91
N SER A 33 10.78 -6.97 -10.45
CA SER A 33 11.75 -7.92 -11.01
C SER A 33 11.37 -9.39 -10.78
N LEU A 34 10.50 -9.65 -9.80
CA LEU A 34 9.93 -10.96 -9.48
C LEU A 34 8.52 -11.16 -10.07
N ASN A 35 8.03 -10.23 -10.90
CA ASN A 35 6.67 -10.19 -11.44
C ASN A 35 5.56 -10.20 -10.36
N ILE A 36 5.81 -9.54 -9.24
CA ILE A 36 4.85 -9.36 -8.15
C ILE A 36 4.19 -7.98 -8.29
N PRO A 37 2.87 -7.89 -8.53
CA PRO A 37 2.14 -6.64 -8.55
C PRO A 37 2.31 -5.87 -7.23
N THR A 38 2.61 -4.57 -7.33
CA THR A 38 2.73 -3.72 -6.13
C THR A 38 1.60 -2.70 -6.07
N VAL A 39 0.95 -2.59 -4.92
CA VAL A 39 -0.11 -1.63 -4.63
C VAL A 39 0.42 -0.62 -3.63
N GLN A 40 0.38 0.66 -3.98
CA GLN A 40 0.83 1.72 -3.08
C GLN A 40 -0.22 1.95 -2.00
N PHE A 41 0.20 2.04 -0.73
CA PHE A 41 -0.63 2.47 0.38
C PHE A 41 -0.14 3.80 0.96
N VAL A 42 -0.96 4.83 0.82
CA VAL A 42 -0.62 6.19 1.25
C VAL A 42 -1.35 6.53 2.54
N VAL A 43 -0.57 6.81 3.59
CA VAL A 43 -1.06 7.14 4.94
C VAL A 43 -1.04 8.63 5.25
N SER A 44 -0.41 9.46 4.40
CA SER A 44 -0.40 10.92 4.48
C SER A 44 -1.71 11.53 3.97
N GLY A 45 -2.01 12.77 4.38
CA GLY A 45 -3.25 13.46 4.01
C GLY A 45 -3.41 13.70 2.50
N ASN A 46 -4.61 13.45 1.97
CA ASN A 46 -4.87 13.41 0.53
C ASN A 46 -4.76 14.78 -0.16
N LYS A 47 -5.07 15.86 0.55
CA LYS A 47 -4.83 17.23 0.07
C LYS A 47 -3.35 17.48 -0.20
N ALA A 48 -2.48 17.13 0.75
CA ALA A 48 -1.04 17.32 0.60
C ALA A 48 -0.48 16.45 -0.51
N ASN A 49 -0.94 15.20 -0.62
CA ASN A 49 -0.54 14.30 -1.69
C ASN A 49 -0.98 14.82 -3.06
N SER A 50 -2.22 15.30 -3.21
CA SER A 50 -2.72 15.87 -4.47
C SER A 50 -1.85 17.04 -4.93
N VAL A 51 -1.57 18.00 -4.04
CA VAL A 51 -0.69 19.13 -4.33
C VAL A 51 0.72 18.67 -4.68
N ALA A 52 1.29 17.76 -3.88
CA ALA A 52 2.64 17.26 -4.09
C ALA A 52 2.79 16.57 -5.46
N VAL A 53 1.88 15.65 -5.81
CA VAL A 53 1.94 14.96 -7.10
C VAL A 53 1.74 15.93 -8.27
N HIS A 54 0.85 16.92 -8.14
CA HIS A 54 0.70 17.97 -9.15
C HIS A 54 1.98 18.77 -9.35
N VAL A 55 2.62 19.22 -8.27
CA VAL A 55 3.90 19.94 -8.32
C VAL A 55 4.97 19.05 -8.94
N PHE A 56 5.10 17.80 -8.49
CA PHE A 56 6.13 16.89 -8.98
C PHE A 56 5.98 16.52 -10.46
N LYS A 57 4.75 16.36 -10.96
CA LYS A 57 4.50 16.09 -12.39
C LYS A 57 4.63 17.34 -13.27
N LYS A 58 4.35 18.54 -12.75
CA LYS A 58 4.44 19.80 -13.52
C LYS A 58 5.83 20.43 -13.49
N SER A 59 6.55 20.30 -12.38
CA SER A 59 7.92 20.77 -12.26
C SER A 59 8.83 19.86 -13.09
N GLY A 60 9.20 20.31 -14.29
CA GLY A 60 10.47 19.88 -14.92
C GLY A 60 11.67 20.15 -13.97
N ASN A 61 12.88 19.76 -14.36
CA ASN A 61 14.12 19.75 -13.54
C ASN A 61 14.59 21.11 -12.94
N VAL A 62 13.72 22.10 -12.78
CA VAL A 62 14.03 23.42 -12.26
C VAL A 62 13.67 23.49 -10.77
N ILE A 63 14.59 23.05 -9.89
CA ILE A 63 14.65 23.53 -8.49
C ILE A 63 16.12 23.68 -8.08
N GLN A 64 16.44 24.83 -7.48
CA GLN A 64 17.77 25.22 -6.97
C GLN A 64 18.29 24.30 -5.86
N ASP A 65 19.62 24.25 -5.73
CA ASP A 65 20.47 23.40 -4.87
C ASP A 65 20.10 23.33 -3.37
N SER A 66 19.23 24.22 -2.86
CA SER A 66 18.79 24.25 -1.45
C SER A 66 17.65 23.27 -1.12
N ALA A 67 17.11 22.54 -2.11
CA ALA A 67 15.96 21.64 -1.96
C ALA A 67 16.29 20.16 -2.24
N LYS A 68 17.51 19.70 -1.94
CA LYS A 68 17.94 18.31 -2.21
C LYS A 68 17.04 17.26 -1.57
N ASP A 69 16.58 17.50 -0.34
CA ASP A 69 15.65 16.59 0.35
C ASP A 69 14.29 16.53 -0.37
N PHE A 70 13.83 17.65 -0.91
CA PHE A 70 12.57 17.73 -1.65
C PHE A 70 12.67 17.02 -3.01
N LEU A 71 13.82 17.17 -3.69
CA LEU A 71 14.11 16.46 -4.93
C LEU A 71 14.22 14.94 -4.69
N PHE A 72 14.86 14.53 -3.60
CA PHE A 72 14.95 13.14 -3.21
C PHE A 72 13.57 12.52 -2.91
N ILE A 73 12.69 13.26 -2.23
CA ILE A 73 11.32 12.82 -1.98
C ILE A 73 10.52 12.76 -3.29
N LYS A 74 10.67 13.75 -4.17
CA LYS A 74 10.06 13.79 -5.51
C LYS A 74 10.40 12.53 -6.31
N ASP A 75 11.69 12.24 -6.48
CA ASP A 75 12.17 11.13 -7.31
C ASP A 75 11.67 9.79 -6.77
N ARG A 76 11.65 9.62 -5.44
CA ARG A 76 11.09 8.43 -4.80
C ARG A 76 9.61 8.26 -5.09
N ILE A 77 8.82 9.32 -4.95
CA ILE A 77 7.38 9.27 -5.20
C ILE A 77 7.10 8.96 -6.67
N LEU A 78 7.81 9.62 -7.60
CA LEU A 78 7.63 9.39 -9.03
C LEU A 78 8.03 7.97 -9.44
N GLN A 79 9.19 7.50 -9.00
CA GLN A 79 9.65 6.13 -9.26
C GLN A 79 8.63 5.10 -8.74
N HIS A 80 8.08 5.32 -7.54
CA HIS A 80 7.10 4.42 -6.96
C HIS A 80 5.77 4.43 -7.73
N LEU A 81 5.34 5.61 -8.20
CA LEU A 81 4.14 5.75 -9.03
C LEU A 81 4.31 5.00 -10.36
N GLU A 82 5.49 5.03 -10.97
CA GLU A 82 5.77 4.33 -12.23
C GLU A 82 5.85 2.81 -12.05
N GLN A 83 6.45 2.33 -10.96
CA GLN A 83 6.71 0.91 -10.74
C GLN A 83 5.55 0.15 -10.07
N SER A 84 4.57 0.87 -9.52
CA SER A 84 3.39 0.26 -8.90
C SER A 84 2.25 0.03 -9.90
N SER A 85 1.37 -0.91 -9.56
CA SER A 85 0.16 -1.25 -10.30
C SER A 85 -0.76 -0.05 -10.53
N GLY A 86 -1.76 -0.22 -11.40
CA GLY A 86 -2.78 0.80 -11.66
C GLY A 86 -3.74 1.08 -10.49
N ILE A 87 -3.47 0.56 -9.29
CA ILE A 87 -4.29 0.73 -8.09
C ILE A 87 -3.47 1.43 -7.01
N MET A 88 -4.09 2.42 -6.34
CA MET A 88 -3.54 3.10 -5.18
C MET A 88 -4.55 3.02 -4.03
N LEU A 89 -4.10 2.57 -2.86
CA LEU A 89 -4.85 2.60 -1.63
C LEU A 89 -4.48 3.88 -0.86
N VAL A 90 -5.47 4.59 -0.34
CA VAL A 90 -5.24 5.80 0.46
C VAL A 90 -6.05 5.75 1.74
N ARG A 91 -5.48 6.16 2.87
CA ARG A 91 -6.24 6.31 4.11
C ARG A 91 -7.16 7.52 3.97
N SER A 92 -8.45 7.29 3.71
CA SER A 92 -9.39 8.38 3.40
C SER A 92 -10.85 7.95 3.56
N LEU A 93 -11.74 8.94 3.58
CA LEU A 93 -13.18 8.78 3.52
C LEU A 93 -13.72 9.68 2.39
N ARG A 94 -14.47 9.10 1.45
CA ARG A 94 -14.90 9.81 0.22
C ARG A 94 -15.81 10.99 0.54
N GLU A 95 -16.61 10.88 1.58
CA GLU A 95 -17.54 11.88 2.09
C GLU A 95 -16.81 13.18 2.50
N ILE A 96 -15.56 13.07 2.96
CA ILE A 96 -14.76 14.21 3.44
C ILE A 96 -13.76 14.67 2.37
N GLU A 97 -13.14 13.73 1.66
CA GLU A 97 -11.98 14.00 0.81
C GLU A 97 -12.16 13.60 -0.66
N GLY A 98 -13.40 13.30 -1.09
CA GLY A 98 -13.71 12.77 -2.42
C GLY A 98 -13.06 13.53 -3.57
N LYS A 99 -13.10 14.86 -3.57
CA LYS A 99 -12.43 15.69 -4.58
C LYS A 99 -10.94 15.40 -4.72
N TYR A 100 -10.24 15.17 -3.60
CA TYR A 100 -8.81 14.88 -3.63
C TYR A 100 -8.53 13.45 -4.12
N LEU A 101 -9.46 12.52 -3.90
CA LEU A 101 -9.38 11.16 -4.45
C LEU A 101 -9.49 11.20 -5.97
N ASP A 102 -10.46 11.97 -6.48
CA ASP A 102 -10.71 12.10 -7.91
C ASP A 102 -9.55 12.86 -8.59
N ASP A 103 -9.04 13.93 -7.96
CA ASP A 103 -7.83 14.64 -8.39
C ASP A 103 -6.62 13.69 -8.44
N LEU A 104 -6.36 12.93 -7.37
CA LEU A 104 -5.25 11.96 -7.31
C LEU A 104 -5.40 10.90 -8.40
N SER A 105 -6.61 10.40 -8.63
CA SER A 105 -6.91 9.43 -9.68
C SER A 105 -6.58 9.99 -11.06
N ALA A 106 -7.02 11.22 -11.36
CA ALA A 106 -6.76 11.90 -12.62
C ALA A 106 -5.26 12.17 -12.83
N VAL A 107 -4.56 12.65 -11.79
CA VAL A 107 -3.15 13.00 -11.91
C VAL A 107 -2.28 11.76 -12.02
N THR A 108 -2.55 10.73 -11.21
CA THR A 108 -1.72 9.51 -11.19
C THR A 108 -2.06 8.54 -12.31
N MET A 109 -3.23 8.68 -12.94
CA MET A 109 -3.81 7.71 -13.88
C MET A 109 -3.99 6.33 -13.24
N LYS A 110 -4.34 6.30 -11.95
CA LYS A 110 -4.55 5.07 -11.18
C LYS A 110 -5.92 5.08 -10.54
N ARG A 111 -6.50 3.89 -10.35
CA ARG A 111 -7.70 3.71 -9.54
C ARG A 111 -7.35 3.93 -8.08
N VAL A 112 -7.82 5.05 -7.52
CA VAL A 112 -7.64 5.39 -6.10
C VAL A 112 -8.80 4.81 -5.28
N LEU A 113 -8.46 3.96 -4.31
CA LEU A 113 -9.42 3.34 -3.40
C LEU A 113 -9.19 3.86 -1.97
N PRO A 114 -10.19 4.53 -1.37
CA PRO A 114 -10.10 4.93 0.03
C PRO A 114 -10.18 3.70 0.92
N VAL A 115 -9.30 3.59 1.91
CA VAL A 115 -9.34 2.58 2.98
C VAL A 115 -9.74 3.30 4.26
N VAL A 116 -10.86 2.90 4.82
CA VAL A 116 -11.47 3.53 6.00
C VAL A 116 -11.00 2.83 7.28
N ILE A 117 -10.92 1.50 7.24
CA ILE A 117 -10.58 0.68 8.40
C ILE A 117 -9.33 -0.16 8.08
N TYR A 118 -8.28 0.02 8.88
CA TYR A 118 -7.10 -0.86 8.89
C TYR A 118 -7.10 -1.68 10.17
N VAL A 119 -7.14 -3.00 10.04
CA VAL A 119 -7.20 -3.93 11.16
C VAL A 119 -5.91 -4.75 11.21
N ALA A 120 -5.16 -4.65 12.30
CA ALA A 120 -3.98 -5.47 12.55
C ALA A 120 -3.78 -5.66 14.06
N PHE A 121 -3.52 -6.91 14.48
CA PHE A 121 -3.35 -7.28 15.90
C PHE A 121 -1.87 -7.43 16.31
N GLY A 122 -0.95 -6.90 15.50
CA GLY A 122 0.48 -6.99 15.76
C GLY A 122 1.04 -8.41 15.60
N SER A 123 2.21 -8.66 16.19
CA SER A 123 2.93 -9.93 16.02
C SER A 123 2.72 -10.98 17.09
N GLU A 124 2.17 -10.57 18.21
CA GLU A 124 2.11 -11.38 19.44
C GLU A 124 0.71 -11.89 19.73
N ASN A 125 -0.32 -11.31 19.10
CA ASN A 125 -1.70 -11.68 19.31
C ASN A 125 -2.24 -12.48 18.10
N TYR A 126 -2.92 -13.60 18.40
CA TYR A 126 -3.62 -14.42 17.44
C TYR A 126 -5.06 -14.57 17.91
N LEU A 127 -6.00 -14.08 17.10
CA LEU A 127 -7.43 -14.26 17.38
C LEU A 127 -7.79 -15.76 17.34
N SER A 128 -8.69 -16.15 18.26
CA SER A 128 -9.38 -17.43 18.19
C SER A 128 -10.16 -17.55 16.87
N LYS A 129 -10.69 -18.75 16.58
CA LYS A 129 -11.50 -18.92 15.37
C LYS A 129 -12.79 -18.10 15.50
N GLU A 130 -13.41 -18.14 16.67
CA GLU A 130 -14.65 -17.47 17.02
C GLU A 130 -14.49 -15.95 16.95
N ASP A 131 -13.46 -15.38 17.60
CA ASP A 131 -13.20 -13.93 17.56
C ASP A 131 -12.95 -13.43 16.14
N ARG A 132 -12.28 -14.26 15.32
CA ARG A 132 -12.00 -13.92 13.93
C ARG A 132 -13.27 -13.94 13.09
N GLU A 133 -14.15 -14.91 13.30
CA GLU A 133 -15.43 -15.01 12.59
C GLU A 133 -16.35 -13.83 12.93
N GLU A 134 -16.48 -13.50 14.22
CA GLU A 134 -17.25 -12.34 14.68
C GLU A 134 -16.68 -11.02 14.15
N LEU A 135 -15.36 -10.86 14.17
CA LEU A 135 -14.73 -9.68 13.58
C LEU A 135 -14.94 -9.61 12.07
N ALA A 136 -14.84 -10.74 11.35
CA ALA A 136 -15.11 -10.80 9.92
C ALA A 136 -16.56 -10.40 9.60
N LEU A 137 -17.52 -10.85 10.40
CA LEU A 137 -18.93 -10.47 10.28
C LEU A 137 -19.14 -8.97 10.53
N GLY A 138 -18.58 -8.43 11.61
CA GLY A 138 -18.67 -6.99 11.90
C GLY A 138 -18.06 -6.12 10.80
N LEU A 139 -16.92 -6.54 10.26
CA LEU A 139 -16.27 -5.90 9.11
C LEU A 139 -17.11 -6.00 7.84
N LEU A 140 -17.70 -7.17 7.54
CA LEU A 140 -18.58 -7.34 6.39
C LEU A 140 -19.82 -6.44 6.48
N LEU A 141 -20.44 -6.37 7.66
CA LEU A 141 -21.63 -5.56 7.91
C LEU A 141 -21.36 -4.05 7.85
N SER A 142 -20.11 -3.62 8.06
CA SER A 142 -19.74 -2.21 7.99
C SER A 142 -19.88 -1.60 6.59
N ASN A 143 -19.85 -2.43 5.53
CA ASN A 143 -19.96 -2.02 4.14
C ASN A 143 -19.00 -0.88 3.73
N VAL A 144 -17.82 -0.82 4.35
CA VAL A 144 -16.74 0.12 4.00
C VAL A 144 -15.51 -0.63 3.49
N ASN A 145 -14.61 0.10 2.84
CA ASN A 145 -13.34 -0.47 2.38
C ASN A 145 -12.42 -0.74 3.57
N ILE A 146 -12.02 -2.01 3.71
CA ILE A 146 -11.24 -2.53 4.84
C ILE A 146 -9.95 -3.17 4.32
N THR A 147 -8.85 -2.93 5.03
CA THR A 147 -7.62 -3.71 4.91
C THR A 147 -7.38 -4.45 6.22
N TRP A 148 -7.48 -5.78 6.21
CA TRP A 148 -7.28 -6.62 7.40
C TRP A 148 -6.06 -7.53 7.24
N VAL A 149 -5.10 -7.39 8.15
CA VAL A 149 -3.94 -8.27 8.25
C VAL A 149 -4.31 -9.52 9.04
N LEU A 150 -4.54 -10.62 8.34
CA LEU A 150 -4.87 -11.91 8.96
C LEU A 150 -3.61 -12.71 9.28
N ARG A 151 -3.52 -13.21 10.51
CA ARG A 151 -2.41 -14.04 11.00
C ARG A 151 -2.92 -15.32 11.66
N PHE A 152 -2.16 -16.40 11.45
CA PHE A 152 -2.43 -17.70 12.06
C PHE A 152 -1.21 -18.16 12.86
N PRO A 153 -1.40 -18.83 14.01
CA PRO A 153 -0.30 -19.37 14.78
C PRO A 153 0.44 -20.45 13.98
N ARG A 154 1.75 -20.57 14.17
CA ARG A 154 2.58 -21.57 13.47
C ARG A 154 2.07 -22.98 13.81
N GLY A 155 1.80 -23.79 12.78
CA GLY A 155 1.37 -25.20 12.91
C GLY A 155 -0.10 -25.49 12.56
N THR A 156 -0.98 -24.48 12.43
CA THR A 156 -2.41 -24.71 12.10
C THR A 156 -2.76 -24.49 10.61
N GLY A 157 -1.81 -24.01 9.79
CA GLY A 157 -2.07 -23.51 8.43
C GLY A 157 -1.80 -24.47 7.26
N GLU A 158 -1.23 -25.66 7.47
CA GLU A 158 -0.89 -26.57 6.35
C GLU A 158 -2.11 -27.08 5.58
N HIS A 159 -3.29 -27.12 6.21
CA HIS A 159 -4.51 -27.63 5.58
C HIS A 159 -5.25 -26.61 4.70
N LEU A 160 -5.10 -25.30 4.97
CA LEU A 160 -5.83 -24.24 4.23
C LEU A 160 -5.06 -23.77 2.99
N ARG A 161 -3.73 -23.82 3.00
CA ARG A 161 -2.89 -23.42 1.86
C ARG A 161 -3.10 -24.30 0.60
N LYS A 162 -3.64 -25.50 0.75
CA LYS A 162 -3.98 -26.41 -0.36
C LYS A 162 -5.36 -26.18 -0.98
N LYS A 163 -6.25 -25.40 -0.35
CA LYS A 163 -7.63 -25.17 -0.85
C LYS A 163 -7.82 -23.85 -1.60
N ALA A 164 -6.82 -22.97 -1.65
CA ALA A 164 -6.90 -21.65 -2.27
C ALA A 164 -5.98 -21.47 -3.50
N ARG A 165 -5.57 -22.58 -4.13
CA ARG A 165 -4.91 -22.58 -5.45
C ARG A 165 -5.82 -23.25 -6.47
#